data_AF-A0AAD9M6A6-F1
#
_entry.id   AF-A0AAD9M6A6-F1
#
_cell.length_a   1.000
_cell.length_b   1.000
_cell.length_c   1.000
_cell.angle_alpha   90.00
_cell.angle_beta   90.00
_cell.angle_gamma   90.00
#
_symmetry.space_group_name_H-M   'P 1'
#
loop_
_entity.id
_entity.type
_entity.pdbx_description
1 polymer ?
#
loop_
_entity_poly.entity_id
_entity_poly.type
_entity_poly.pdbx_seq_one_letter_code
_entity_poly.pdbx_strand_id
1 'polypeptide(L)'
;MLRTPTVSLARAGLRAAQQTSVIRRAATTHAISNPTLANIEKRWEGMPLQEQAELWMALRDRMKGPWSELTLQEKKAAYWIAFGPHGPRAGTPAGEGTRVFWGVAASVAASLAIFATIRAFAGASPDTMTKEYQEASNEYLKNQNSDPITGISSEGYSGKGMVQSPPKAN
;
A
#
# COMPACT_ATOMS: atom_id res chain seq x y z
N MET A 1 -76.29 -31.77 71.52
CA MET A 1 -76.53 -31.12 70.21
C MET A 1 -76.00 -29.69 70.29
N LEU A 2 -74.80 -29.40 69.77
CA LEU A 2 -74.29 -28.05 69.59
C LEU A 2 -73.29 -28.06 68.42
N ARG A 3 -73.54 -27.15 67.49
CA ARG A 3 -73.00 -27.09 66.13
C ARG A 3 -71.60 -26.45 66.12
N THR A 4 -70.67 -27.06 65.40
CA THR A 4 -69.37 -26.49 64.99
C THR A 4 -69.56 -25.35 63.98
N PRO A 5 -68.81 -24.24 64.08
CA PRO A 5 -68.53 -23.37 62.94
C PRO A 5 -67.18 -23.75 62.29
N THR A 6 -67.22 -24.02 60.99
CA THR A 6 -66.04 -24.16 60.13
C THR A 6 -65.50 -22.79 59.76
N VAL A 7 -64.25 -22.48 60.13
CA VAL A 7 -63.54 -21.28 59.66
C VAL A 7 -62.76 -21.64 58.41
N SER A 8 -63.16 -21.08 57.26
CA SER A 8 -62.46 -21.19 55.99
C SER A 8 -61.35 -20.14 55.92
N LEU A 9 -60.08 -20.57 56.02
CA LEU A 9 -58.93 -19.71 55.75
C LEU A 9 -58.72 -19.59 54.23
N ALA A 10 -59.26 -18.52 53.64
CA ALA A 10 -58.92 -18.12 52.28
C ALA A 10 -57.46 -17.62 52.25
N ARG A 11 -56.56 -18.42 51.66
CA ARG A 11 -55.17 -18.04 51.41
C ARG A 11 -55.14 -17.10 50.20
N ALA A 12 -55.07 -15.79 50.45
CA ALA A 12 -54.84 -14.80 49.39
C ALA A 12 -53.40 -14.97 48.86
N GLY A 13 -53.26 -15.56 47.68
CA GLY A 13 -51.99 -15.61 46.97
C GLY A 13 -51.65 -14.25 46.37
N LEU A 14 -50.63 -13.58 46.92
CA LEU A 14 -49.99 -12.45 46.26
C LEU A 14 -49.28 -12.95 45.00
N ARG A 15 -49.92 -12.79 43.84
CA ARG A 15 -49.24 -12.89 42.55
C ARG A 15 -48.36 -11.65 42.40
N ALA A 16 -47.09 -11.76 42.77
CA ALA A 16 -46.07 -10.79 42.39
C ALA A 16 -45.95 -10.81 40.86
N ALA A 17 -46.57 -9.83 40.20
CA ALA A 17 -46.34 -9.59 38.78
C ALA A 17 -44.88 -9.14 38.63
N GLN A 18 -44.00 -10.04 38.19
CA GLN A 18 -42.68 -9.66 37.73
C GLN A 18 -42.88 -8.83 36.45
N GLN A 19 -42.94 -7.51 36.61
CA GLN A 19 -42.81 -6.58 35.49
C GLN A 19 -41.38 -6.69 34.99
N THR A 20 -41.14 -7.53 34.00
CA THR A 20 -39.96 -7.41 33.14
C THR A 20 -40.02 -6.07 32.43
N SER A 21 -39.43 -5.05 33.05
CA SER A 21 -39.15 -3.79 32.39
C SER A 21 -38.12 -4.05 31.30
N VAL A 22 -38.58 -4.22 30.06
CA VAL A 22 -37.71 -4.17 28.89
C VAL A 22 -37.14 -2.76 28.85
N ILE A 23 -35.87 -2.60 29.23
CA ILE A 23 -35.13 -1.36 29.04
C ILE A 23 -34.99 -1.16 27.53
N ARG A 24 -35.99 -0.50 26.92
CA ARG A 24 -35.85 0.07 25.59
C ARG A 24 -34.94 1.27 25.77
N ARG A 25 -33.62 1.07 25.62
CA ARG A 25 -32.73 2.20 25.34
C ARG A 25 -33.33 2.89 24.13
N ALA A 26 -33.68 4.17 24.27
CA ALA A 26 -34.10 4.98 23.15
C ALA A 26 -32.98 4.89 22.11
N ALA A 27 -33.19 4.08 21.06
CA ALA A 27 -32.39 4.23 19.85
C ALA A 27 -32.54 5.69 19.46
N THR A 28 -31.44 6.38 19.19
CA THR A 28 -31.50 7.73 18.64
C THR A 28 -32.26 7.62 17.32
N THR A 29 -33.55 7.95 17.35
CA THR A 29 -34.46 7.86 16.21
C THR A 29 -34.17 8.95 15.18
N HIS A 30 -33.32 9.91 15.54
CA HIS A 30 -32.95 11.02 14.68
C HIS A 30 -31.78 10.60 13.79
N ALA A 31 -31.96 10.80 12.48
CA ALA A 31 -30.89 10.66 11.51
C ALA A 31 -29.71 11.57 11.90
N ILE A 32 -28.50 11.07 11.67
CA ILE A 32 -27.29 11.85 11.92
C ILE A 32 -27.29 13.07 10.97
N SER A 33 -26.92 14.24 11.49
CA SER A 33 -27.04 15.48 10.75
C SER A 33 -26.13 15.50 9.51
N ASN A 34 -26.65 15.97 8.38
CA ASN A 34 -25.89 16.05 7.12
C ASN A 34 -24.49 16.69 7.24
N PRO A 35 -24.25 17.79 7.98
CA PRO A 35 -22.90 18.36 8.09
C PRO A 35 -21.86 17.43 8.75
N THR A 36 -22.30 16.52 9.63
CA THR A 36 -21.40 15.54 10.28
C THR A 36 -21.04 14.39 9.34
N LEU A 37 -21.92 14.03 8.40
CA LEU A 37 -21.68 12.97 7.40
C LEU A 37 -21.11 13.48 6.07
N ALA A 38 -21.27 14.77 5.77
CA ALA A 38 -20.81 15.36 4.52
C ALA A 38 -19.29 15.20 4.34
N ASN A 39 -18.89 14.70 3.17
CA ASN A 39 -17.48 14.52 2.79
C ASN A 39 -16.67 13.68 3.80
N ILE A 40 -17.30 12.70 4.47
CA ILE A 40 -16.61 11.86 5.46
C ILE A 40 -15.37 11.18 4.87
N GLU A 41 -15.42 10.85 3.58
CA GLU A 41 -14.31 10.22 2.84
C GLU A 41 -13.02 11.02 2.88
N LYS A 42 -13.11 12.35 2.88
CA LYS A 42 -11.97 13.26 2.93
C LYS A 42 -11.55 13.63 4.36
N ARG A 43 -12.52 13.66 5.28
CA ARG A 43 -12.32 14.13 6.66
C ARG A 43 -11.90 13.02 7.62
N TRP A 44 -12.26 11.77 7.33
CA TRP A 44 -12.12 10.64 8.26
C TRP A 44 -10.72 10.52 8.84
N GLU A 45 -9.66 10.55 8.02
CA GLU A 45 -8.28 10.41 8.47
C GLU A 45 -7.76 11.62 9.26
N GLY A 46 -8.29 12.81 8.98
CA GLY A 46 -7.92 14.06 9.68
C GLY A 46 -8.76 14.35 10.93
N MET A 47 -9.79 13.55 11.20
CA MET A 47 -10.69 13.72 12.33
C MET A 47 -10.03 13.25 13.64
N PRO A 48 -10.20 13.95 14.77
CA PRO A 48 -9.74 13.46 16.07
C PRO A 48 -10.29 12.07 16.40
N LEU A 49 -9.48 11.21 17.03
CA LEU A 49 -9.88 9.83 17.35
C LEU A 49 -11.15 9.73 18.20
N GLN A 50 -11.38 10.71 19.08
CA GLN A 50 -12.60 10.79 19.87
C GLN A 50 -13.84 11.01 18.98
N GLU A 51 -13.78 11.94 18.04
CA GLU A 51 -14.88 12.21 17.10
C GLU A 51 -15.13 11.03 16.17
N GLN A 52 -14.06 10.34 15.71
CA GLN A 52 -14.20 9.11 14.93
C GLN A 52 -14.96 8.03 15.71
N ALA A 53 -14.61 7.85 16.99
CA ALA A 53 -15.27 6.89 17.86
C ALA A 53 -16.74 7.26 18.11
N GLU A 54 -17.04 8.53 18.40
CA GLU A 54 -18.41 9.01 18.60
C GLU A 54 -19.28 8.85 17.36
N LEU A 55 -18.76 9.23 16.18
CA LEU A 55 -19.47 9.07 14.91
C LEU A 55 -19.70 7.59 14.58
N TRP A 56 -18.70 6.74 14.83
CA TRP A 56 -18.83 5.30 14.66
C TRP A 56 -19.89 4.70 15.58
N MET A 57 -19.89 5.08 16.86
CA MET A 57 -20.91 4.62 17.82
C MET A 57 -22.31 5.08 17.41
N ALA A 58 -22.46 6.34 16.99
CA ALA A 58 -23.74 6.87 16.52
C ALA A 58 -24.26 6.14 15.28
N LEU A 59 -23.41 5.89 14.28
CA LEU A 59 -23.78 5.11 13.09
C LEU A 59 -24.14 3.66 13.44
N ARG A 60 -23.37 3.03 14.32
CA ARG A 60 -23.64 1.67 14.81
C ARG A 60 -24.99 1.59 15.52
N ASP A 61 -25.34 2.60 16.32
CA ASP A 61 -26.63 2.65 17.01
C ASP A 61 -27.79 2.87 16.03
N ARG A 62 -27.61 3.70 14.99
CA ARG A 62 -28.60 3.88 13.91
C ARG A 62 -28.83 2.60 13.11
N MET A 63 -27.79 1.82 12.86
CA MET A 63 -27.86 0.56 12.12
C MET A 63 -28.56 -0.58 12.88
N LYS A 64 -28.81 -0.43 14.19
CA LYS A 64 -29.63 -1.39 14.97
C LYS A 64 -31.12 -1.29 14.63
N GLY A 65 -31.57 -0.17 14.08
CA GLY A 65 -32.95 0.05 13.63
C GLY A 65 -33.23 -0.49 12.23
N PRO A 66 -34.43 -0.23 11.68
CA PRO A 66 -34.79 -0.63 10.32
C PRO A 66 -33.96 0.11 9.25
N TRP A 67 -33.35 -0.65 8.34
CA TRP A 67 -32.42 -0.08 7.34
C TRP A 67 -33.10 0.71 6.21
N SER A 68 -34.42 0.64 6.11
CA SER A 68 -35.22 1.49 5.23
C SER A 68 -35.21 2.95 5.69
N GLU A 69 -35.03 3.21 6.98
CA GLU A 69 -35.02 4.55 7.59
C GLU A 69 -33.62 5.18 7.66
N LEU A 70 -32.59 4.47 7.19
CA LEU A 70 -31.25 5.02 7.03
C LEU A 70 -31.20 5.90 5.78
N THR A 71 -30.73 7.13 5.96
CA THR A 71 -30.48 8.04 4.85
C THR A 71 -29.39 7.49 3.93
N LEU A 72 -29.38 7.91 2.66
CA LEU A 72 -28.34 7.51 1.70
C LEU A 72 -26.94 7.89 2.19
N GLN A 73 -26.80 9.03 2.87
CA GLN A 73 -25.53 9.50 3.42
C GLN A 73 -25.05 8.62 4.58
N GLU A 74 -25.94 8.22 5.49
CA GLU A 74 -25.61 7.27 6.56
C GLU A 74 -25.12 5.93 5.98
N LYS A 75 -25.76 5.44 4.92
CA LYS A 75 -25.34 4.18 4.25
C LYS A 75 -23.96 4.32 3.61
N LYS A 76 -23.71 5.42 2.88
CA LYS A 76 -22.40 5.71 2.28
C LYS A 76 -21.30 5.85 3.33
N ALA A 77 -21.56 6.61 4.38
CA ALA A 77 -20.62 6.81 5.47
C ALA A 77 -20.31 5.50 6.21
N ALA A 78 -21.33 4.69 6.53
CA ALA A 78 -21.13 3.39 7.16
C ALA A 78 -20.29 2.45 6.28
N TYR A 79 -20.56 2.41 4.97
CA TYR A 79 -19.77 1.62 4.03
C TYR A 79 -18.32 2.09 3.97
N TRP A 80 -18.08 3.39 3.84
CA TRP A 80 -16.73 3.96 3.79
C TRP A 80 -15.96 3.74 5.10
N ILE A 81 -16.58 3.95 6.26
CA ILE A 81 -15.91 3.73 7.55
C ILE A 81 -15.58 2.24 7.73
N ALA A 82 -16.47 1.33 7.32
CA ALA A 82 -16.23 -0.10 7.46
C ALA A 82 -15.20 -0.66 6.47
N PHE A 83 -15.18 -0.19 5.22
CA PHE A 83 -14.44 -0.81 4.11
C PHE A 83 -13.54 0.13 3.30
N GLY A 84 -13.49 1.42 3.63
CA GLY A 84 -12.68 2.40 2.93
C GLY A 84 -11.17 2.15 3.04
N PRO A 85 -10.37 2.78 2.14
CA PRO A 85 -8.92 2.71 2.09
C PRO A 85 -8.28 3.61 3.16
N HIS A 86 -8.58 3.35 4.42
CA HIS A 86 -8.03 4.04 5.58
C HIS A 86 -7.50 3.03 6.61
N GLY A 87 -6.73 3.51 7.58
CA GLY A 87 -6.16 2.68 8.64
C GLY A 87 -5.32 1.53 8.05
N PRO A 88 -5.57 0.25 8.43
CA PRO A 88 -4.84 -0.89 7.87
C PRO A 88 -5.01 -1.12 6.37
N ARG A 89 -6.00 -0.48 5.73
CA ARG A 89 -6.26 -0.57 4.28
C ARG A 89 -5.85 0.69 3.53
N ALA A 90 -5.13 1.60 4.18
CA ALA A 90 -4.57 2.76 3.50
C ALA A 90 -3.62 2.30 2.39
N GLY A 91 -3.82 2.85 1.19
CA GLY A 91 -2.91 2.61 0.06
C GLY A 91 -1.60 3.41 0.22
N THR A 92 -0.72 3.29 -0.78
CA THR A 92 0.45 4.16 -0.86
C THR A 92 0.02 5.63 -0.93
N PRO A 93 0.57 6.53 -0.10
CA PRO A 93 0.26 7.95 -0.16
C PRO A 93 0.47 8.54 -1.56
N ALA A 94 -0.35 9.55 -1.88
CA ALA A 94 -0.24 10.25 -3.15
C ALA A 94 1.17 10.85 -3.33
N GLY A 95 1.77 10.61 -4.50
CA GLY A 95 3.09 11.15 -4.85
C GLY A 95 4.29 10.32 -4.37
N GLU A 96 4.09 9.23 -3.63
CA GLU A 96 5.18 8.36 -3.19
C GLU A 96 5.97 7.78 -4.37
N GLY A 97 5.29 7.28 -5.41
CA GLY A 97 5.95 6.73 -6.58
C GLY A 97 6.91 7.70 -7.27
N THR A 98 6.50 8.96 -7.41
CA THR A 98 7.35 10.03 -7.98
C THR A 98 8.55 10.32 -7.08
N ARG A 99 8.35 10.35 -5.76
CA ARG A 99 9.44 10.55 -4.78
C ARG A 99 10.46 9.42 -4.85
N VAL A 100 10.00 8.16 -4.91
CA VAL A 100 10.86 6.99 -5.04
C VAL A 100 11.63 7.02 -6.36
N PHE A 101 10.95 7.31 -7.47
CA PHE A 101 11.59 7.41 -8.79
C PHE A 101 12.74 8.41 -8.78
N TRP A 102 12.51 9.64 -8.31
CA TRP A 102 13.55 10.67 -8.24
C TRP A 102 14.65 10.34 -7.24
N GLY A 103 14.31 9.73 -6.10
CA GLY A 103 15.30 9.27 -5.13
C GLY A 103 16.24 8.21 -5.71
N VAL A 104 15.70 7.25 -6.46
CA VAL A 104 16.50 6.22 -7.15
C VAL A 104 17.34 6.84 -8.27
N ALA A 105 16.75 7.68 -9.11
CA ALA A 105 17.46 8.35 -10.20
C ALA A 105 18.63 9.21 -9.69
N ALA A 106 18.41 9.98 -8.62
CA ALA A 106 19.47 10.77 -7.98
C ALA A 106 20.58 9.88 -7.42
N SER A 107 20.23 8.74 -6.82
CA SER A 107 21.20 7.79 -6.26
C SER A 107 22.07 7.15 -7.36
N VAL A 108 21.46 6.76 -8.48
CA VAL A 108 22.20 6.24 -9.65
C VAL A 108 23.11 7.31 -10.22
N ALA A 109 22.62 8.54 -10.41
CA ALA A 109 23.43 9.65 -10.89
C ALA A 109 24.62 9.96 -9.98
N ALA A 110 24.40 9.98 -8.66
CA ALA A 110 25.47 10.15 -7.67
C ALA A 110 26.51 9.04 -7.75
N SER A 111 26.09 7.77 -7.90
CA SER A 111 27.01 6.64 -8.04
C SER A 111 27.88 6.74 -9.30
N LEU A 112 27.29 7.15 -10.43
CA LEU A 112 28.02 7.38 -11.68
C LEU A 112 29.00 8.55 -11.56
N ALA A 113 28.60 9.63 -10.89
CA ALA A 113 29.47 10.77 -10.64
C ALA A 113 30.70 10.36 -9.80
N ILE A 114 30.47 9.65 -8.69
CA ILE A 114 31.57 9.15 -7.83
C ILE A 114 32.50 8.23 -8.63
N PHE A 115 31.94 7.28 -9.39
CA PHE A 115 32.73 6.38 -10.22
C PHE A 115 33.55 7.13 -11.27
N ALA A 116 32.93 8.08 -11.98
CA ALA A 116 33.60 8.87 -13.00
C ALA A 116 34.73 9.72 -12.40
N THR A 117 34.53 10.31 -11.22
CA THR A 117 35.57 11.05 -10.50
C THR A 117 36.75 10.15 -10.16
N ILE A 118 36.50 8.99 -9.53
CA ILE A 118 37.58 8.05 -9.20
C ILE A 118 38.31 7.59 -10.47
N ARG A 119 37.56 7.30 -11.54
CA ARG A 119 38.12 6.84 -12.82
C ARG A 119 38.94 7.90 -13.53
N ALA A 120 38.61 9.19 -13.37
CA ALA A 120 39.34 10.31 -13.96
C ALA A 120 40.72 10.50 -13.31
N PHE A 121 40.90 10.09 -12.05
CA PHE A 121 42.19 10.12 -11.35
C PHE A 121 42.97 8.80 -11.45
N ALA A 122 42.48 7.81 -12.20
CA ALA A 122 43.17 6.54 -12.39
C ALA A 122 44.36 6.69 -13.36
N GLY A 123 45.31 5.75 -13.29
CA GLY A 123 46.49 5.72 -14.16
C GLY A 123 46.15 5.56 -15.65
N ALA A 124 47.16 5.80 -16.49
CA ALA A 124 47.04 5.64 -17.93
C ALA A 124 46.69 4.19 -18.32
N SER A 125 45.95 4.04 -19.43
CA SER A 125 45.69 2.73 -20.02
C SER A 125 46.99 2.07 -20.50
N PRO A 126 47.09 0.73 -20.47
CA PRO A 126 48.27 0.04 -20.97
C PRO A 126 48.42 0.22 -22.49
N ASP A 127 49.65 0.15 -23.01
CA ASP A 127 49.94 0.35 -24.45
C ASP A 127 49.22 -0.65 -25.37
N THR A 128 48.90 -1.84 -24.85
CA THR A 128 48.15 -2.89 -25.56
C THR A 128 46.67 -2.58 -25.75
N MET A 129 46.15 -1.59 -25.01
CA MET A 129 44.75 -1.14 -25.11
C MET A 129 44.62 0.01 -26.11
N THR A 130 45.22 -0.14 -27.29
CA THR A 130 45.12 0.76 -28.44
C THR A 130 44.61 0.01 -29.67
N LYS A 131 43.92 0.71 -30.57
CA LYS A 131 43.35 0.11 -31.78
C LYS A 131 44.44 -0.56 -32.64
N GLU A 132 45.58 0.11 -32.81
CA GLU A 132 46.67 -0.33 -33.67
C GLU A 132 47.30 -1.63 -33.16
N TYR A 133 47.51 -1.73 -31.85
CA TYR A 133 48.04 -2.95 -31.22
C TYR A 133 47.05 -4.11 -31.34
N GLN A 134 45.75 -3.83 -31.18
CA GLN A 134 44.69 -4.84 -31.29
C GLN A 134 44.48 -5.30 -32.74
N GLU A 135 44.65 -4.42 -33.72
CA GLU A 135 44.64 -4.78 -35.15
C GLU A 135 45.86 -5.64 -35.51
N ALA A 136 47.06 -5.30 -35.03
CA ALA A 136 48.24 -6.14 -35.19
C ALA A 136 48.06 -7.53 -34.53
N SER A 137 47.41 -7.56 -33.36
CA SER A 137 47.06 -8.81 -32.68
C SER A 137 46.07 -9.64 -33.52
N ASN A 138 45.10 -9.00 -34.17
CA ASN A 138 44.18 -9.67 -35.09
C ASN A 138 44.92 -10.28 -36.29
N GLU A 139 45.87 -9.57 -36.89
CA GLU A 139 46.69 -10.09 -38.00
C GLU A 139 47.51 -11.30 -37.56
N TYR A 140 48.13 -11.23 -36.38
CA TYR A 140 48.86 -12.35 -35.80
C TYR A 140 47.97 -13.58 -35.59
N LEU A 141 46.77 -13.40 -35.03
CA LEU A 141 45.80 -14.48 -34.80
C LEU A 141 45.33 -15.13 -36.12
N LYS A 142 45.11 -14.32 -37.17
CA LYS A 142 44.78 -14.82 -38.51
C LYS A 142 45.93 -15.62 -39.12
N ASN A 143 47.17 -15.14 -38.96
CA ASN A 143 48.36 -15.85 -39.42
C ASN A 143 48.54 -17.20 -38.73
N GLN A 144 48.09 -17.33 -37.48
CA GLN A 144 48.10 -18.57 -36.71
C GLN A 144 46.84 -19.43 -36.91
N ASN A 145 45.92 -19.02 -37.77
CA ASN A 145 44.62 -19.67 -37.97
C ASN A 145 43.85 -19.89 -36.64
N SER A 146 43.88 -18.90 -35.74
CA SER A 146 43.19 -18.96 -34.46
C SER A 146 41.68 -18.82 -34.65
N ASP A 147 40.91 -19.66 -33.96
CA ASP A 147 39.44 -19.76 -34.05
C ASP A 147 38.89 -19.89 -35.50
N PRO A 148 39.24 -20.96 -36.24
CA PRO A 148 38.91 -21.11 -37.66
C PRO A 148 37.44 -21.48 -37.95
N ILE A 149 36.66 -21.90 -36.94
CA ILE A 149 35.28 -22.35 -37.15
C ILE A 149 34.28 -21.20 -36.98
N THR A 150 34.46 -20.37 -35.94
CA THR A 150 33.49 -19.31 -35.57
C THR A 150 34.13 -17.95 -35.33
N GLY A 151 35.46 -17.86 -35.34
CA GLY A 151 36.18 -16.68 -34.91
C GLY A 151 36.93 -15.99 -36.04
N ILE A 152 37.99 -15.29 -35.67
CA ILE A 152 38.64 -14.31 -36.52
C ILE A 152 39.25 -14.87 -37.81
N SER A 153 39.58 -16.17 -37.83
CA SER A 153 40.13 -16.87 -39.00
C SER A 153 39.08 -17.67 -39.77
N SER A 154 37.81 -17.63 -39.37
CA SER A 154 36.74 -18.37 -40.06
C SER A 154 36.36 -17.75 -41.40
N GLU A 155 35.95 -18.60 -42.34
CA GLU A 155 35.46 -18.17 -43.64
C GLU A 155 34.20 -17.30 -43.48
N GLY A 156 34.25 -16.06 -43.97
CA GLY A 156 33.14 -15.11 -43.89
C GLY A 156 33.04 -14.30 -42.59
N TYR A 157 34.06 -14.32 -41.72
CA TYR A 157 34.08 -13.48 -40.51
C TYR A 157 34.07 -11.98 -40.84
N SER A 158 33.03 -11.26 -40.38
CA SER A 158 32.84 -9.82 -40.61
C SER A 158 32.91 -8.95 -39.33
N GLY A 159 33.41 -9.52 -38.23
CA GLY A 159 33.50 -8.83 -36.93
C GLY A 159 34.79 -8.01 -36.77
N LYS A 160 34.86 -7.22 -35.69
CA LYS A 160 36.04 -6.38 -35.35
C LYS A 160 37.20 -7.17 -34.70
N GLY A 161 37.03 -8.47 -34.45
CA GLY A 161 38.02 -9.28 -33.75
C GLY A 161 38.25 -8.76 -32.33
N MET A 162 39.52 -8.63 -31.94
CA MET A 162 39.95 -8.17 -30.62
C MET A 162 39.91 -6.63 -30.44
N VAL A 163 39.46 -5.88 -31.44
CA VAL A 163 39.45 -4.42 -31.40
C VAL A 163 38.30 -3.91 -30.54
N GLN A 164 38.66 -3.35 -29.38
CA GLN A 164 37.76 -2.76 -28.39
C GLN A 164 38.18 -1.33 -27.97
N SER A 165 39.44 -0.98 -28.19
CA SER A 165 40.00 0.30 -27.77
C SER A 165 39.93 1.38 -28.87
N PRO A 166 39.89 2.67 -28.49
CA PRO A 166 40.08 3.76 -29.45
C PRO A 166 41.51 3.77 -30.04
N PRO A 167 41.74 4.51 -31.14
CA PRO A 167 43.07 4.78 -31.66
C PRO A 167 43.99 5.37 -30.61
N LYS A 168 45.29 5.07 -30.68
CA LYS A 168 46.28 5.69 -29.81
C LYS A 168 46.20 7.22 -29.95
N ALA A 169 46.08 7.92 -28.82
CA ALA A 169 46.10 9.37 -28.83
C ALA A 169 47.47 9.86 -29.31
N ASN A 170 47.48 10.82 -30.24
CA ASN A 170 48.68 11.47 -30.77
C ASN A 170 49.35 12.37 -29.74
#